data_AF-A0AAJ4EJ76-F1
#
_entry.id   AF-A0AAJ4EJ76-F1
#
_cell.length_a   1.000
_cell.length_b   1.000
_cell.length_c   1.000
_cell.angle_alpha   90.00
_cell.angle_beta   90.00
_cell.angle_gamma   90.00
#
_symmetry.space_group_name_H-M   'P 1'
#
loop_
_entity.id
_entity.type
_entity.pdbx_description
1 polymer ?
#
loop_
_entity_poly.entity_id
_entity_poly.type
_entity_poly.pdbx_seq_one_letter_code
_entity_poly.pdbx_strand_id
1 'polypeptide(L)'
;MRRIFMEYKIRSKNIIITDAMDQHLVDTFNKLLKYKQVNENDLVHVDIEFTKENNIVIHTAIDIRGRNNFLKAEVRNSDFYKAVDQSLYKVEEQLRKIKGKQEDRHNKNQSLGKFYSEVNDAEEENLDLE
;
A
#
# COMPACT_ATOMS: atom_id res chain seq x y z
N MET A 1 22.40 -15.65 3.06
CA MET A 1 21.01 -15.19 2.87
C MET A 1 21.03 -13.72 2.53
N ARG A 2 20.36 -13.31 1.45
CA ARG A 2 20.19 -11.89 1.13
C ARG A 2 19.11 -11.34 2.06
N ARG A 3 19.47 -10.35 2.88
CA ARG A 3 18.51 -9.59 3.69
C ARG A 3 17.66 -8.77 2.70
N ILE A 4 16.35 -8.99 2.70
CA ILE A 4 15.39 -8.31 1.83
C ILE A 4 14.91 -7.05 2.55
N PHE A 5 15.14 -5.86 1.96
CA PHE A 5 14.76 -4.57 2.55
C PHE A 5 14.29 -3.62 1.45
N MET A 6 13.25 -2.82 1.75
CA MET A 6 12.87 -1.66 0.94
C MET A 6 13.90 -0.54 1.04
N GLU A 7 13.88 0.41 0.10
CA GLU A 7 14.67 1.63 0.20
C GLU A 7 13.92 2.67 1.04
N TYR A 8 14.63 3.37 1.93
CA TYR A 8 14.05 4.36 2.85
C TYR A 8 14.70 5.73 2.67
N LYS A 9 13.87 6.76 2.56
CA LYS A 9 14.27 8.17 2.60
C LYS A 9 13.54 8.85 3.75
N ILE A 10 14.26 9.02 4.86
CA ILE A 10 13.73 9.58 6.10
C ILE A 10 14.24 11.00 6.25
N ARG A 11 13.33 11.95 6.46
CA ARG A 11 13.64 13.35 6.73
C ARG A 11 12.98 13.76 8.02
N SER A 12 13.70 14.49 8.86
CA SER A 12 13.18 15.02 10.11
C SER A 12 13.27 16.54 10.17
N LYS A 13 12.29 17.14 10.84
CA LYS A 13 12.22 18.57 11.10
C LYS A 13 11.97 18.79 12.59
N ASN A 14 12.80 19.65 13.20
CA ASN A 14 12.78 19.99 14.64
C ASN A 14 13.04 18.81 15.58
N ILE A 15 13.57 17.68 15.09
CA ILE A 15 13.94 16.51 15.90
C ILE A 15 15.12 15.78 15.26
N ILE A 16 16.02 15.27 16.10
CA ILE A 16 17.08 14.34 15.70
C ILE A 16 16.53 12.92 15.84
N ILE A 17 16.54 12.17 14.76
CA ILE A 17 16.15 10.75 14.78
C ILE A 17 17.31 9.94 15.35
N THR A 18 17.01 9.12 16.36
CA THR A 18 17.98 8.18 16.94
C THR A 18 17.99 6.88 16.15
N ASP A 19 19.09 6.12 16.24
CA ASP A 19 19.21 4.82 15.56
C ASP A 19 18.08 3.85 15.92
N ALA A 20 17.61 3.88 17.17
CA ALA A 20 16.49 3.04 17.62
C ALA A 20 15.16 3.44 16.94
N MET A 21 14.93 4.74 16.75
CA MET A 21 13.75 5.24 16.05
C MET A 21 13.80 4.89 14.56
N ASP A 22 14.98 5.04 13.95
CA ASP A 22 15.23 4.68 12.55
C ASP A 22 14.97 3.19 12.31
N GLN A 23 15.58 2.34 13.13
CA GLN A 23 15.41 0.89 13.07
C GLN A 23 13.95 0.48 13.26
N HIS A 24 13.25 1.07 14.23
CA HIS A 24 11.83 0.79 14.45
C HIS A 24 10.95 1.16 13.25
N LEU A 25 11.22 2.30 12.61
CA LEU A 25 10.50 2.74 11.42
C LEU A 25 10.73 1.76 10.27
N VAL A 26 11.98 1.40 10.02
CA VAL A 26 12.37 0.43 8.98
C VAL A 26 11.69 -0.92 9.23
N ASP A 27 11.81 -1.48 10.43
CA ASP A 27 11.21 -2.77 10.78
C ASP A 27 9.68 -2.77 10.67
N THR A 28 9.04 -1.67 11.05
CA THR A 28 7.58 -1.54 10.99
C THR A 28 7.10 -1.49 9.54
N PHE A 29 7.72 -0.69 8.68
CA PHE A 29 7.31 -0.61 7.28
C PHE A 29 7.71 -1.85 6.47
N ASN A 30 8.78 -2.56 6.82
CA ASN A 30 9.14 -3.84 6.18
C ASN A 30 8.04 -4.90 6.28
N LYS A 31 7.12 -4.78 7.25
CA LYS A 31 5.92 -5.63 7.34
C LYS A 31 5.05 -5.55 6.07
N LEU A 32 5.17 -4.49 5.27
CA LEU A 32 4.45 -4.32 4.01
C LEU A 32 4.90 -5.30 2.92
N LEU A 33 6.08 -5.89 3.02
CA LEU A 33 6.58 -6.90 2.06
C LEU A 33 5.72 -8.17 2.01
N LYS A 34 4.84 -8.39 3.01
CA LYS A 34 3.85 -9.48 2.97
C LYS A 34 2.77 -9.27 1.90
N TYR A 35 2.59 -8.05 1.39
CA TYR A 35 1.60 -7.75 0.36
C TYR A 35 2.21 -7.89 -1.04
N LYS A 36 1.56 -8.68 -1.91
CA LYS A 36 2.01 -8.93 -3.31
C LYS A 36 2.17 -7.66 -4.17
N GLN A 37 1.55 -6.56 -3.74
CA GLN A 37 1.64 -5.28 -4.41
C GLN A 37 2.99 -4.61 -4.22
N VAL A 38 3.66 -4.89 -3.10
CA VAL A 38 4.89 -4.24 -2.61
C VAL A 38 6.11 -5.09 -2.99
N ASN A 39 7.18 -4.44 -3.43
CA ASN A 39 8.44 -5.06 -3.82
C ASN A 39 9.61 -4.53 -2.98
N GLU A 40 10.72 -5.27 -2.99
CA GLU A 40 11.96 -4.92 -2.28
C GLU A 40 12.62 -3.63 -2.79
N ASN A 41 12.33 -3.23 -4.03
CA ASN A 41 12.89 -2.02 -4.63
C ASN A 41 11.93 -0.82 -4.54
N ASP A 42 10.79 -0.98 -3.87
CA ASP A 42 9.87 0.14 -3.65
C ASP A 42 10.49 1.14 -2.65
N LEU A 43 10.23 2.43 -2.88
CA LEU A 43 10.83 3.52 -2.13
C LEU A 43 9.84 4.09 -1.12
N VAL A 44 10.24 4.10 0.15
CA VAL A 44 9.46 4.64 1.26
C VAL A 44 10.02 6.00 1.65
N HIS A 45 9.21 7.04 1.47
CA HIS A 45 9.47 8.38 1.96
C HIS A 45 8.77 8.57 3.31
N VAL A 46 9.52 8.99 4.33
CA VAL A 46 8.95 9.36 5.62
C VAL A 46 9.48 10.72 6.06
N ASP A 47 8.56 11.68 6.15
CA ASP A 47 8.82 13.01 6.67
C ASP A 47 8.23 13.11 8.09
N ILE A 48 9.08 13.41 9.07
CA ILE A 48 8.72 13.49 10.48
C ILE A 48 8.91 14.93 10.95
N GLU A 49 7.85 15.54 11.48
CA GLU A 49 7.90 16.89 12.06
C GLU A 49 7.43 16.87 13.52
N PHE A 50 8.24 17.44 14.41
CA PHE A 50 7.82 17.74 15.78
C PHE A 50 7.28 19.17 15.85
N THR A 51 6.04 19.31 16.30
CA THR A 51 5.37 20.61 16.44
C THR A 51 5.50 21.17 17.85
N LYS A 52 5.23 22.46 18.01
CA LYS A 52 5.30 23.15 19.30
C LYS A 52 4.25 22.68 20.32
N GLU A 53 3.21 21.98 19.86
CA GLU A 53 2.12 21.45 20.70
C GLU A 53 2.44 20.05 21.24
N ASN A 54 3.71 19.64 21.24
CA ASN A 54 4.15 18.27 21.53
C ASN A 54 3.47 17.20 20.67
N ASN A 55 3.07 17.57 19.46
CA ASN A 55 2.54 16.63 18.48
C ASN A 55 3.64 16.26 17.47
N ILE A 56 3.67 14.99 17.11
CA ILE A 56 4.49 14.43 16.04
C ILE A 56 3.57 14.26 14.84
N VAL A 57 3.95 14.86 13.72
CA VAL A 57 3.30 14.69 12.43
C VAL A 57 4.20 13.82 11.58
N ILE A 58 3.69 12.68 11.15
CA ILE A 58 4.37 11.78 10.22
C ILE A 58 3.62 11.79 8.90
N HIS A 59 4.30 12.21 7.85
CA HIS A 59 3.87 12.04 6.47
C HIS A 59 4.64 10.87 5.85
N THR A 60 3.93 9.81 5.53
CA THR A 60 4.48 8.65 4.83
C THR A 60 3.96 8.64 3.41
N ALA A 61 4.86 8.47 2.45
CA ALA A 61 4.52 8.19 1.06
C ALA A 61 5.33 7.01 0.55
N ILE A 62 4.67 6.10 -0.17
CA ILE A 62 5.32 4.90 -0.73
C ILE A 62 5.09 4.85 -2.22
N ASP A 63 6.20 4.74 -2.94
CA ASP A 63 6.24 4.54 -4.38
C ASP A 63 6.18 3.05 -4.67
N ILE A 64 5.08 2.60 -5.27
CA ILE A 64 4.87 1.18 -5.59
C ILE A 64 4.95 0.97 -7.09
N ARG A 65 5.82 0.06 -7.54
CA ARG A 65 5.94 -0.35 -8.96
C ARG A 65 6.16 0.86 -9.90
N GLY A 66 6.98 1.81 -9.48
CA GLY A 66 7.28 3.03 -10.26
C GLY A 66 6.12 4.04 -10.35
N ARG A 67 5.00 3.81 -9.64
CA ARG A 67 3.95 4.82 -9.48
C ARG A 67 4.29 5.72 -8.31
N ASN A 68 4.74 6.92 -8.64
CA ASN A 68 5.18 7.94 -7.69
C ASN A 68 4.06 8.28 -6.70
N ASN A 69 4.39 8.20 -5.41
CA ASN A 69 3.59 8.62 -4.27
C ASN A 69 2.19 7.98 -4.23
N PHE A 70 2.10 6.68 -4.57
CA PHE A 70 0.83 6.00 -4.77
C PHE A 70 0.08 5.72 -3.47
N LEU A 71 0.80 5.38 -2.40
CA LEU A 71 0.22 5.23 -1.06
C LEU A 71 0.68 6.39 -0.20
N LYS A 72 -0.26 7.04 0.47
CA LYS A 72 0.03 8.19 1.33
C LYS A 72 -0.69 8.09 2.65
N ALA A 73 0.00 8.39 3.74
CA ALA A 73 -0.58 8.49 5.06
C ALA A 73 -0.05 9.75 5.75
N GLU A 74 -0.96 10.51 6.35
CA GLU A 74 -0.60 11.54 7.33
C GLU A 74 -1.15 11.10 8.69
N VAL A 75 -0.31 11.13 9.71
CA VAL A 75 -0.66 10.78 11.08
C VAL A 75 -0.17 11.86 12.02
N ARG A 76 -1.00 12.21 12.99
CA ARG A 76 -0.65 13.11 14.10
C ARG A 76 -0.83 12.35 15.41
N ASN A 77 0.21 12.30 16.22
CA ASN A 77 0.19 11.66 17.53
C ASN A 77 1.20 12.33 18.46
N SER A 78 0.99 12.28 19.77
CA SER A 78 2.00 12.74 20.74
C SER A 78 3.13 11.72 20.95
N ASP A 79 2.95 10.48 20.51
CA ASP A 79 3.89 9.36 20.67
C ASP A 79 4.41 8.89 19.29
N PHE A 80 5.73 8.89 19.13
CA PHE A 80 6.41 8.54 17.88
C PHE A 80 6.08 7.13 17.43
N TYR A 81 6.21 6.16 18.34
CA TYR A 81 6.07 4.74 18.01
C TYR A 81 4.62 4.44 17.61
N LYS A 82 3.66 5.03 18.33
CA LYS A 82 2.24 4.93 17.94
C LYS A 82 1.94 5.63 16.63
N ALA A 83 2.58 6.76 16.33
CA ALA A 83 2.42 7.45 15.05
C ALA A 83 2.89 6.57 13.88
N VAL A 84 4.03 5.89 14.04
CA VAL A 84 4.57 4.98 13.02
C VAL A 84 3.63 3.80 12.79
N ASP A 85 3.15 3.15 13.85
CA ASP A 85 2.19 2.03 13.75
C ASP A 85 0.86 2.46 13.10
N GLN A 86 0.35 3.64 13.46
CA GLN A 86 -0.84 4.21 12.84
C GLN A 86 -0.62 4.52 11.35
N SER A 87 0.58 4.95 10.97
CA SER A 87 0.92 5.21 9.58
C SER A 87 0.93 3.91 8.77
N LEU A 88 1.55 2.86 9.32
CA LEU A 88 1.49 1.51 8.74
C LEU A 88 0.05 1.05 8.53
N TYR A 89 -0.81 1.16 9.56
CA TYR A 89 -2.21 0.74 9.47
C TYR A 89 -2.96 1.44 8.31
N LYS A 90 -2.78 2.76 8.14
CA LYS A 90 -3.41 3.51 7.05
C LYS A 90 -2.92 3.07 5.67
N VAL A 91 -1.63 2.73 5.54
CA VAL A 91 -1.05 2.21 4.29
C VAL A 91 -1.58 0.80 4.00
N GLU A 92 -1.65 -0.08 5.01
CA GLU A 92 -2.22 -1.42 4.88
C GLU A 92 -3.69 -1.38 4.45
N GLU A 93 -4.48 -0.44 4.99
CA GLU A 93 -5.87 -0.26 4.59
C GLU A 93 -6.00 0.11 3.11
N GLN A 94 -5.12 0.99 2.61
CA GLN A 94 -5.09 1.35 1.19
C GLN A 94 -4.72 0.14 0.32
N LEU A 95 -3.71 -0.64 0.71
CA LEU A 95 -3.34 -1.88 0.03
C LEU A 95 -4.50 -2.87 -0.04
N ARG A 96 -5.23 -3.04 1.06
CA ARG A 96 -6.41 -3.91 1.11
C ARG A 96 -7.51 -3.43 0.14
N LYS A 97 -7.77 -2.12 0.07
CA LYS A 97 -8.74 -1.53 -0.88
C LYS A 97 -8.31 -1.75 -2.33
N ILE A 98 -7.01 -1.65 -2.63
CA ILE A 98 -6.47 -1.90 -3.97
C ILE A 98 -6.65 -3.37 -4.35
N LYS A 99 -6.32 -4.28 -3.43
CA LYS A 99 -6.51 -5.72 -3.64
C LYS A 99 -7.98 -6.06 -3.92
N GLY A 100 -8.90 -5.58 -3.06
CA GLY A 100 -10.34 -5.82 -3.23
C GLY A 100 -10.83 -5.32 -4.60
N LYS A 101 -10.46 -4.10 -5.01
CA LYS A 101 -10.81 -3.56 -6.33
C LYS A 101 -10.27 -4.41 -7.50
N GLN A 102 -9.12 -5.07 -7.35
CA GLN A 102 -8.59 -5.96 -8.38
C GLN A 102 -9.40 -7.26 -8.47
N GLU A 103 -9.74 -7.85 -7.31
CA GLU A 103 -10.56 -9.06 -7.22
C GLU A 103 -11.98 -8.81 -7.75
N ASP A 104 -12.61 -7.69 -7.39
CA ASP A 104 -13.94 -7.32 -7.87
C ASP A 104 -13.99 -7.15 -9.40
N ARG A 105 -12.98 -6.48 -9.98
CA ARG A 105 -12.87 -6.31 -11.44
C ARG A 105 -12.65 -7.64 -12.15
N HIS A 106 -11.80 -8.49 -11.60
CA HIS A 106 -11.54 -9.82 -12.15
C HIS A 106 -12.83 -10.65 -12.17
N ASN A 107 -13.58 -10.67 -11.06
CA ASN A 107 -14.83 -11.41 -10.94
C ASN A 107 -15.90 -10.86 -11.89
N LYS A 108 -16.03 -9.54 -12.01
CA LYS A 108 -16.98 -8.92 -12.95
C LYS A 108 -16.64 -9.25 -14.41
N ASN A 109 -15.37 -9.18 -14.80
CA ASN A 109 -14.94 -9.52 -16.16
C ASN A 109 -15.15 -11.02 -16.47
N GLN A 110 -14.94 -11.90 -15.49
CA GLN A 110 -15.23 -13.32 -15.64
C GLN A 110 -16.73 -13.59 -15.78
N SER A 111 -17.55 -12.92 -14.98
CA SER A 111 -19.01 -12.99 -15.09
C SER A 111 -19.51 -12.50 -16.45
N LEU A 112 -18.94 -11.40 -16.96
CA LEU A 112 -19.27 -10.90 -18.29
C LEU A 112 -18.84 -11.89 -19.38
N GLY A 113 -17.61 -12.40 -19.31
CA GLY A 113 -17.12 -13.39 -20.27
C GLY A 113 -17.97 -14.66 -20.33
N LYS A 114 -18.42 -15.16 -19.18
CA LYS A 114 -19.37 -16.29 -19.10
C LYS A 114 -20.73 -15.96 -19.72
N PHE A 115 -21.26 -14.77 -19.44
CA PHE A 115 -22.51 -14.33 -20.03
C PHE A 115 -22.41 -14.25 -21.57
N TYR A 116 -21.31 -13.71 -22.10
CA TYR A 116 -21.10 -13.65 -23.55
C TYR A 116 -20.95 -15.04 -24.18
N SER A 117 -20.27 -15.99 -23.53
CA SER A 117 -20.19 -17.36 -24.05
C SER A 117 -21.56 -18.05 -24.02
N GLU A 118 -22.32 -17.92 -22.93
CA GLU A 118 -23.66 -18.51 -22.81
C GLU A 118 -24.64 -17.95 -23.86
N VAL A 119 -24.54 -16.65 -24.17
CA VAL A 119 -25.36 -16.03 -25.23
C VAL A 119 -24.96 -16.51 -26.61
N ASN A 120 -23.66 -16.58 -26.91
CA ASN A 120 -23.18 -17.09 -28.20
C ASN A 120 -23.52 -18.56 -28.41
N ASP A 121 -23.34 -19.41 -27.40
CA ASP A 121 -23.67 -20.84 -27.48
C ASP A 121 -25.18 -21.02 -27.73
N ALA A 122 -26.03 -20.19 -27.12
CA ALA A 122 -27.47 -20.20 -27.36
C ALA A 122 -27.85 -19.64 -28.74
N GLU A 123 -27.13 -18.65 -29.28
CA GLU A 123 -27.34 -18.15 -30.64
C GLU A 123 -26.93 -19.17 -31.72
N GLU A 124 -25.81 -19.88 -31.53
CA GLU A 124 -25.37 -20.95 -32.42
C GLU A 124 -26.36 -22.13 -32.43
N GLU A 125 -26.86 -22.55 -31.26
CA GLU A 125 -27.82 -23.66 -31.14
C GLU A 125 -29.20 -23.35 -31.76
N ASN A 126 -29.56 -22.06 -31.90
CA ASN A 126 -30.78 -21.63 -32.59
C ASN A 126 -30.61 -21.51 -34.12
N LEU A 127 -29.39 -21.29 -34.62
CA LEU A 127 -29.11 -21.25 -36.07
C LEU A 127 -29.14 -22.63 -36.73
N ASP A 128 -28.83 -23.69 -35.97
CA ASP A 128 -28.82 -25.08 -36.45
C ASP A 128 -30.22 -25.72 -36.52
N LEU A 129 -31.27 -25.00 -36.12
CA LEU A 129 -32.66 -25.46 -36.06
C LEU A 129 -33.60 -24.82 -37.13
N GLU A 130 -33.07 -23.96 -38.01
CA GLU A 130 -33.75 -23.46 -39.24
C GLU A 130 -33.23 -24.16 -40.51
#